data_AF-A0A8S1FBN9-F1
#
_entry.id   AF-A0A8S1FBN9-F1
#
_cell.length_a   1.000
_cell.length_b   1.000
_cell.length_c   1.000
_cell.angle_alpha   90.00
_cell.angle_beta   90.00
_cell.angle_gamma   90.00
#
_symmetry.space_group_name_H-M   'P 1'
#
loop_
_entity.id
_entity.type
_entity.pdbx_description
1 polymer ?
#
loop_
_entity_poly.entity_id
_entity_poly.type
_entity_poly.pdbx_seq_one_letter_code
_entity_poly.pdbx_strand_id
1 'polypeptide(L)'
;MIDRPEIRKEWKKNYDVLWLRQHPTVLALPWRNAIKRSEMSNAIDVMCSGVLGDEIPLEQWQQNFSEPVQPLDEEERKKWLAQQKGVVMSSDAFLPFRDNIDCAKQYGVQFVAHPGGSVRDEEIKQACDEHEITLIHTGIRLFHH
;
A
#
# COMPACT_ATOMS: atom_id res chain seq x y z
N MET A 1 16.85 -14.40 -3.73
CA MET A 1 16.01 -13.27 -4.17
C MET A 1 16.78 -12.02 -3.79
N ILE A 2 17.13 -11.17 -4.76
CA ILE A 2 18.01 -10.02 -4.56
C ILE A 2 17.26 -9.02 -3.68
N ASP A 3 17.81 -8.69 -2.51
CA ASP A 3 17.38 -7.54 -1.71
C ASP A 3 17.60 -6.29 -2.57
N ARG A 4 16.56 -5.88 -3.30
CA ARG A 4 16.55 -4.65 -4.10
C ARG A 4 15.73 -3.64 -3.32
N PRO A 5 16.37 -2.70 -2.61
CA PRO A 5 15.70 -1.65 -1.84
C PRO A 5 14.71 -0.85 -2.68
N GLU A 6 14.96 -0.75 -3.99
CA GLU A 6 14.13 -0.03 -4.95
C GLU A 6 12.76 -0.69 -5.16
N ILE A 7 12.71 -2.02 -5.25
CA ILE A 7 11.44 -2.78 -5.37
C ILE A 7 10.62 -2.65 -4.09
N ARG A 8 11.28 -2.66 -2.92
CA ARG A 8 10.62 -2.43 -1.62
C ARG A 8 10.01 -1.03 -1.54
N LYS A 9 10.70 -0.01 -2.06
CA LYS A 9 10.19 1.37 -2.13
C LYS A 9 9.00 1.51 -3.08
N GLU A 10 9.00 0.79 -4.19
CA GLU A 10 7.92 0.83 -5.18
C GLU A 10 6.65 0.15 -4.68
N TRP A 11 6.76 -1.05 -4.10
CA TRP A 11 5.62 -1.73 -3.45
C TRP A 11 5.01 -0.91 -2.33
N LYS A 12 5.87 -0.33 -1.49
CA LYS A 12 5.46 0.61 -0.43
C LYS A 12 4.63 1.75 -1.01
N LYS A 13 5.16 2.44 -2.02
CA LYS A 13 4.49 3.59 -2.64
C LYS A 13 3.13 3.21 -3.22
N ASN A 14 3.04 2.08 -3.94
CA ASN A 14 1.79 1.67 -4.58
C ASN A 14 0.72 1.28 -3.55
N TYR A 15 1.11 0.57 -2.50
CA TYR A 15 0.18 0.14 -1.47
C TYR A 15 -0.33 1.31 -0.60
N ASP A 16 0.58 2.19 -0.18
CA ASP A 16 0.23 3.39 0.58
C ASP A 16 -0.73 4.29 -0.22
N VAL A 17 -0.49 4.44 -1.53
CA VAL A 17 -1.39 5.16 -2.44
C VAL A 17 -2.79 4.54 -2.45
N LEU A 18 -2.90 3.21 -2.59
CA LEU A 18 -4.20 2.53 -2.59
C LEU A 18 -4.99 2.78 -1.31
N TRP A 19 -4.33 2.75 -0.15
CA TRP A 19 -4.97 3.03 1.13
C TRP A 19 -5.36 4.50 1.30
N LEU A 20 -4.49 5.43 0.88
CA LEU A 20 -4.77 6.87 0.89
C LEU A 20 -5.96 7.25 0.00
N ARG A 21 -6.21 6.51 -1.09
CA ARG A 21 -7.40 6.72 -1.93
C ARG A 21 -8.73 6.48 -1.21
N GLN A 22 -8.71 5.77 -0.09
CA GLN A 22 -9.89 5.54 0.76
C GLN A 22 -10.07 6.63 1.83
N HIS A 23 -9.17 7.63 1.90
CA HIS A 23 -9.26 8.70 2.90
C HIS A 23 -10.55 9.52 2.70
N PRO A 24 -11.28 9.90 3.78
CA PRO A 24 -12.53 10.66 3.66
C PRO A 24 -12.43 11.92 2.81
N THR A 25 -11.35 12.69 2.96
CA THR A 25 -11.08 13.89 2.13
C THR A 25 -10.94 13.57 0.65
N VAL A 26 -10.31 12.43 0.30
CA VAL A 26 -10.13 12.01 -1.10
C VAL A 26 -11.45 11.55 -1.69
N LEU A 27 -12.27 10.84 -0.91
CA LEU A 27 -13.60 10.40 -1.33
C LEU A 27 -14.59 11.56 -1.48
N ALA A 28 -14.40 12.64 -0.71
CA ALA A 28 -15.27 13.81 -0.68
C ALA A 28 -14.78 14.98 -1.54
N LEU A 29 -13.88 14.74 -2.51
CA LEU A 29 -13.34 15.81 -3.35
C LEU A 29 -14.43 16.53 -4.15
N PRO A 30 -14.52 17.87 -4.08
CA PRO A 30 -15.52 18.68 -4.78
C PRO A 30 -15.11 18.87 -6.24
N TRP A 31 -15.42 17.90 -7.10
CA TRP A 31 -15.09 17.94 -8.52
C TRP A 31 -15.78 19.08 -9.27
N ARG A 32 -15.07 19.71 -10.23
CA ARG A 32 -15.72 20.66 -11.15
C ARG A 32 -16.75 19.96 -12.05
N ASN A 33 -17.72 20.74 -12.53
CA ASN A 33 -18.73 20.24 -13.46
C ASN A 33 -18.09 19.67 -14.75
N ALA A 34 -18.64 18.54 -15.22
CA ALA A 34 -18.23 17.85 -16.44
C ALA A 34 -16.76 17.38 -16.51
N ILE A 35 -16.12 17.12 -15.35
CA ILE A 35 -14.78 16.51 -15.32
C ILE A 35 -14.80 15.08 -15.87
N LYS A 36 -13.74 14.68 -16.57
CA LYS A 36 -13.60 13.30 -17.08
C LYS A 36 -13.09 12.36 -15.99
N ARG A 37 -13.51 11.10 -16.03
CA ARG A 37 -13.01 10.05 -15.09
C ARG A 37 -11.48 9.91 -15.09
N SER A 38 -10.84 10.07 -16.23
CA SER A 38 -9.37 10.05 -16.35
C SER A 38 -8.71 11.20 -15.59
N GLU A 39 -9.29 12.40 -15.67
CA GLU A 39 -8.80 13.58 -14.96
C GLU A 39 -9.01 13.42 -13.45
N MET A 40 -10.15 12.88 -13.03
CA MET A 40 -10.42 12.54 -11.62
C MET A 40 -9.39 11.56 -11.08
N SER A 41 -9.11 10.47 -11.81
CA SER A 41 -8.12 9.47 -11.36
C SER A 41 -6.74 10.09 -11.21
N ASN A 42 -6.30 10.87 -12.20
CA ASN A 42 -5.00 11.53 -12.16
C ASN A 42 -4.91 12.51 -10.99
N ALA A 43 -5.94 13.31 -10.73
CA ALA A 43 -5.96 14.25 -9.61
C ALA A 43 -5.89 13.53 -8.25
N ILE A 44 -6.57 12.39 -8.10
CA ILE A 44 -6.47 11.54 -6.92
C ILE A 44 -5.04 10.98 -6.77
N ASP A 45 -4.45 10.46 -7.84
CA ASP A 45 -3.10 9.90 -7.82
C ASP A 45 -2.05 10.93 -7.47
N VAL A 46 -2.17 12.16 -7.99
CA VAL A 46 -1.28 13.28 -7.63
C VAL A 46 -1.35 13.58 -6.12
N MET A 47 -2.55 13.62 -5.54
CA MET A 47 -2.74 13.88 -4.11
C MET A 47 -2.17 12.74 -3.25
N CYS A 48 -2.35 11.49 -3.67
CA CYS A 48 -1.96 10.33 -2.88
C CYS A 48 -0.48 9.95 -3.01
N SER A 49 0.14 10.20 -4.17
CA SER A 49 1.51 9.77 -4.49
C SER A 49 2.61 10.66 -3.92
N GLY A 50 2.25 11.83 -3.40
CA GLY A 50 3.19 12.79 -2.80
C GLY A 50 3.99 13.62 -3.81
N VAL A 51 3.55 13.68 -5.07
CA VAL A 51 4.18 14.51 -6.13
C VAL A 51 3.61 15.93 -6.21
N LEU A 52 2.56 16.21 -5.42
CA LEU A 52 1.91 17.52 -5.37
C LEU A 52 2.85 18.55 -4.70
N GLY A 53 3.07 19.67 -5.39
CA GLY A 53 3.97 20.74 -4.96
C GLY A 53 5.44 20.55 -5.38
N ASP A 54 5.84 19.34 -5.75
CA ASP A 54 7.18 19.04 -6.28
C ASP A 54 7.17 19.02 -7.81
N GLU A 55 6.46 18.04 -8.40
CA GLU A 55 6.35 17.90 -9.86
C GLU A 55 5.12 18.62 -10.44
N ILE A 56 4.01 18.62 -9.69
CA ILE A 56 2.75 19.22 -10.11
C ILE A 56 2.45 20.43 -9.20
N PRO A 57 2.42 21.65 -9.75
CA PRO A 57 2.06 22.84 -8.98
C PRO A 57 0.66 22.72 -8.37
N LEU A 58 0.51 23.21 -7.14
CA LEU A 58 -0.77 23.19 -6.42
C LEU A 58 -1.87 23.87 -7.23
N GLU A 59 -1.57 25.01 -7.87
CA GLU A 59 -2.51 25.77 -8.70
C GLU A 59 -3.06 24.94 -9.86
N GLN A 60 -2.21 24.15 -10.52
CA GLN A 60 -2.63 23.29 -11.62
C GLN A 60 -3.56 22.18 -11.11
N TRP A 61 -3.25 21.59 -9.96
CA TRP A 61 -4.08 20.55 -9.36
C TRP A 61 -5.45 21.09 -8.89
N GLN A 62 -5.50 22.31 -8.34
CA GLN A 62 -6.72 22.97 -7.88
C GLN A 62 -7.76 23.20 -8.98
N GLN A 63 -7.33 23.34 -10.25
CA GLN A 63 -8.23 23.54 -11.40
C GLN A 63 -9.20 22.37 -11.62
N ASN A 64 -8.98 21.22 -11.00
CA ASN A 64 -9.87 20.06 -11.11
C ASN A 64 -11.13 20.18 -10.23
N PHE A 65 -11.16 21.12 -9.28
CA PHE A 65 -12.19 21.20 -8.25
C PHE A 65 -13.09 22.43 -8.43
N SER A 66 -14.32 22.34 -7.92
CA SER A 66 -15.27 23.46 -7.90
C SER A 66 -14.97 24.47 -6.79
N GLU A 67 -14.30 24.01 -5.73
CA GLU A 67 -13.93 24.80 -4.56
C GLU A 67 -12.46 24.51 -4.20
N PRO A 68 -11.73 25.45 -3.56
CA PRO A 68 -10.36 25.20 -3.14
C PRO A 68 -10.26 24.05 -2.15
N VAL A 69 -9.45 23.04 -2.47
CA VAL A 69 -9.26 21.84 -1.63
C VAL A 69 -7.94 21.92 -0.89
N GLN A 70 -7.93 21.66 0.42
CA GLN A 70 -6.67 21.50 1.13
C GLN A 70 -6.10 20.10 0.88
N PRO A 71 -4.84 19.98 0.40
CA PRO A 71 -4.16 18.70 0.31
C PRO A 71 -4.01 18.03 1.68
N LEU A 72 -3.76 16.72 1.68
CA LEU A 72 -3.48 15.98 2.92
C LEU A 72 -2.10 16.38 3.45
N ASP A 73 -2.05 16.82 4.71
CA ASP A 73 -0.81 17.09 5.41
C ASP A 73 -0.02 15.79 5.65
N GLU A 74 1.31 15.87 5.74
CA GLU A 74 2.15 14.68 5.95
C GLU A 74 1.79 13.91 7.22
N GLU A 75 1.43 14.61 8.29
CA GLU A 75 1.03 14.01 9.56
C GLU A 75 -0.32 13.30 9.46
N GLU A 76 -1.28 13.86 8.72
CA GLU A 76 -2.56 13.21 8.45
C GLU A 76 -2.37 11.95 7.60
N ARG A 77 -1.51 12.02 6.58
CA ARG A 77 -1.16 10.86 5.73
C ARG A 77 -0.58 9.74 6.58
N LYS A 78 0.41 10.03 7.44
CA LYS A 78 0.99 9.04 8.37
C LYS A 78 -0.06 8.45 9.30
N LYS A 79 -0.92 9.30 9.89
CA LYS A 79 -1.99 8.88 10.79
C LYS A 79 -3.01 7.97 10.11
N TRP A 80 -3.33 8.22 8.84
CA TRP A 80 -4.24 7.39 8.07
C TRP A 80 -3.61 6.03 7.71
N LEU A 81 -2.35 6.04 7.25
CA LEU A 81 -1.60 4.82 6.95
C LEU A 81 -1.46 3.92 8.19
N ALA A 82 -1.22 4.49 9.37
CA ALA A 82 -1.12 3.74 10.61
C ALA A 82 -2.43 3.05 11.07
N GLN A 83 -3.59 3.44 10.55
CA GLN A 83 -4.89 2.83 10.88
C GLN A 83 -5.18 1.55 10.08
N GLN A 84 -4.33 1.25 9.10
CA GLN A 84 -4.54 0.12 8.21
C GLN A 84 -4.45 -1.22 8.94
N LYS A 85 -5.44 -2.08 8.70
CA LYS A 85 -5.57 -3.41 9.31
C LYS A 85 -6.40 -4.35 8.44
N GLY A 86 -6.38 -5.63 8.76
CA GLY A 86 -7.15 -6.65 8.05
C GLY A 86 -6.57 -7.02 6.69
N VAL A 87 -5.30 -6.73 6.44
CA VAL A 87 -4.66 -6.98 5.15
C VAL A 87 -4.25 -8.45 5.06
N VAL A 88 -4.42 -9.02 3.87
CA VAL A 88 -4.04 -10.39 3.54
C VAL A 88 -2.90 -10.36 2.53
N MET A 89 -1.83 -11.10 2.81
CA MET A 89 -0.71 -11.30 1.89
C MET A 89 -0.71 -12.75 1.39
N SER A 90 -0.48 -12.93 0.09
CA SER A 90 -0.29 -14.26 -0.50
C SER A 90 1.02 -14.28 -1.30
N SER A 91 1.81 -15.32 -1.12
CA SER A 91 3.04 -15.58 -1.88
C SER A 91 2.85 -16.80 -2.78
N ASP A 92 3.28 -16.70 -4.03
CA ASP A 92 3.24 -17.78 -5.03
C ASP A 92 4.33 -18.85 -4.77
N ALA A 93 5.40 -18.45 -4.09
CA ALA A 93 6.53 -19.27 -3.65
C ALA A 93 6.66 -19.26 -2.12
N PHE A 94 7.52 -20.12 -1.58
CA PHE A 94 7.87 -20.08 -0.17
C PHE A 94 8.58 -18.77 0.20
N LEU A 95 8.37 -18.29 1.43
CA LEU A 95 9.09 -17.14 1.95
C LEU A 95 10.51 -17.55 2.39
N PRO A 96 11.57 -16.87 1.90
CA PRO A 96 12.93 -17.28 2.20
C PRO A 96 13.40 -16.86 3.60
N PHE A 97 12.90 -15.73 4.14
CA PHE A 97 13.37 -15.13 5.40
C PHE A 97 12.24 -14.40 6.14
N ARG A 98 12.41 -14.22 7.46
CA ARG A 98 11.44 -13.55 8.35
C ARG A 98 11.17 -12.08 8.01
N ASP A 99 12.11 -11.41 7.33
CA ASP A 99 12.02 -10.00 6.96
C ASP A 99 10.76 -9.68 6.13
N ASN A 100 10.27 -10.65 5.36
CA ASN A 100 9.00 -10.55 4.63
C ASN A 100 7.82 -10.34 5.59
N ILE A 101 7.80 -11.03 6.73
CA ILE A 101 6.75 -10.89 7.76
C ILE A 101 6.90 -9.57 8.52
N ASP A 102 8.14 -9.23 8.91
CA ASP A 102 8.44 -7.99 9.62
C ASP A 102 8.04 -6.75 8.78
N CYS A 103 8.29 -6.79 7.46
CA CYS A 103 7.82 -5.76 6.53
C CYS A 103 6.29 -5.80 6.37
N ALA A 104 5.68 -6.97 6.18
CA ALA A 104 4.24 -7.10 6.00
C ALA A 104 3.44 -6.51 7.17
N LYS A 105 3.90 -6.69 8.41
CA LYS A 105 3.26 -6.14 9.61
C LYS A 105 3.11 -4.62 9.55
N GLN A 106 4.09 -3.91 8.97
CA GLN A 106 4.07 -2.44 8.84
C GLN A 106 2.91 -1.94 7.98
N TYR A 107 2.32 -2.81 7.15
CA TYR A 107 1.20 -2.50 6.26
C TYR A 107 -0.14 -3.05 6.76
N GLY A 108 -0.23 -3.43 8.03
CA GLY A 108 -1.47 -3.92 8.62
C GLY A 108 -1.85 -5.34 8.19
N VAL A 109 -0.88 -6.13 7.71
CA VAL A 109 -1.09 -7.56 7.39
C VAL A 109 -1.40 -8.33 8.66
N GLN A 110 -2.48 -9.11 8.61
CA GLN A 110 -2.95 -10.00 9.67
C GLN A 110 -3.04 -11.46 9.23
N PHE A 111 -2.98 -11.71 7.92
CA PHE A 111 -3.09 -13.05 7.35
C PHE A 111 -2.06 -13.22 6.24
N VAL A 112 -1.31 -14.33 6.28
CA VAL A 112 -0.29 -14.67 5.28
C VAL A 112 -0.53 -16.08 4.77
N ALA A 113 -0.61 -16.24 3.46
CA ALA A 113 -0.67 -17.54 2.79
C ALA A 113 0.57 -17.75 1.91
N HIS A 114 1.26 -18.87 2.08
CA HIS A 114 2.36 -19.27 1.19
C HIS A 114 2.46 -20.80 1.08
N PRO A 115 3.16 -21.34 0.07
CA PRO A 115 3.24 -22.79 -0.14
C PRO A 115 3.91 -23.57 0.99
N GLY A 116 4.78 -22.93 1.78
CA GLY A 116 5.68 -23.64 2.70
C GLY A 116 6.81 -24.39 1.96
N GLY A 117 7.63 -25.10 2.73
CA GLY A 117 8.76 -25.87 2.23
C GLY A 117 10.08 -25.10 2.20
N SER A 118 10.18 -23.97 2.91
CA SER A 118 11.47 -23.33 3.18
C SER A 118 12.20 -24.09 4.28
N VAL A 119 13.54 -24.15 4.19
CA VAL A 119 14.38 -24.62 5.30
C VAL A 119 14.19 -23.73 6.54
N ARG A 120 13.74 -22.49 6.34
CA ARG A 120 13.52 -21.48 7.39
C ARG A 120 12.05 -21.25 7.74
N ASP A 121 11.16 -22.17 7.39
CA ASP A 121 9.72 -22.03 7.71
C ASP A 121 9.47 -21.79 9.20
N GLU A 122 10.32 -22.33 10.09
CA GLU A 122 10.19 -22.11 11.53
C GLU A 122 10.47 -20.65 11.93
N GLU A 123 11.45 -19.98 11.29
CA GLU A 123 11.70 -18.55 11.48
C GLU A 123 10.50 -17.71 11.00
N ILE A 124 9.82 -18.14 9.92
CA ILE A 124 8.62 -17.47 9.40
C ILE A 124 7.46 -17.62 10.38
N LYS A 125 7.21 -18.83 10.90
CA LYS A 125 6.16 -19.09 11.89
C LYS A 125 6.37 -18.26 13.14
N GLN A 126 7.59 -18.28 13.70
CA GLN A 126 7.91 -17.50 14.88
C GLN A 126 7.65 -16.01 14.66
N ALA A 127 8.06 -15.45 13.52
CA ALA A 127 7.78 -14.05 13.20
C ALA A 127 6.28 -13.78 13.06
N CYS A 128 5.50 -14.72 12.50
CA CYS A 128 4.05 -14.58 12.44
C CYS A 128 3.43 -14.59 13.84
N ASP A 129 3.86 -15.49 14.72
CA ASP A 129 3.39 -15.56 16.10
C ASP A 129 3.74 -14.28 16.89
N GLU A 130 4.96 -13.77 16.75
CA GLU A 130 5.42 -12.50 17.36
C GLU A 130 4.55 -11.30 16.94
N HIS A 131 4.08 -11.29 15.68
CA HIS A 131 3.29 -10.20 15.11
C HIS A 131 1.77 -10.43 15.15
N GLU A 132 1.32 -11.52 15.77
CA GLU A 132 -0.09 -11.96 15.78
C GLU A 132 -0.69 -12.09 14.37
N ILE A 133 0.11 -12.60 13.43
CA ILE A 133 -0.27 -12.84 12.04
C ILE A 133 -0.67 -14.31 11.89
N THR A 134 -1.84 -14.57 11.30
CA THR A 134 -2.26 -15.93 10.96
C THR A 134 -1.50 -16.42 9.73
N LEU A 135 -0.70 -17.47 9.87
CA LEU A 135 0.04 -18.09 8.78
C LEU A 135 -0.66 -19.34 8.24
N ILE A 136 -0.80 -19.43 6.92
CA ILE A 136 -1.41 -20.55 6.20
C ILE A 136 -0.39 -21.16 5.24
N HIS A 137 -0.12 -22.46 5.41
CA HIS A 137 0.64 -23.25 4.44
C HIS A 137 -0.32 -23.85 3.41
N THR A 138 -0.20 -23.42 2.15
CA THR A 138 -1.10 -23.85 1.07
C THR A 138 -0.65 -25.16 0.41
N GLY A 139 0.65 -25.49 0.47
CA GLY A 139 1.22 -26.67 -0.19
C GLY A 139 1.26 -26.60 -1.72
N ILE A 140 0.88 -25.47 -2.33
CA ILE A 140 0.78 -25.30 -3.79
C ILE A 140 1.56 -24.05 -4.21
N ARG A 141 2.48 -24.21 -5.17
CA ARG A 141 3.17 -23.08 -5.82
C ARG A 141 2.38 -22.58 -7.02
N LEU A 142 2.37 -21.26 -7.23
CA LEU A 142 1.57 -20.59 -8.26
C LEU A 142 2.43 -19.84 -9.27
N PHE A 143 3.53 -20.44 -9.72
CA PHE A 143 4.38 -19.82 -10.74
C PHE A 143 3.64 -19.65 -12.06
N HIS A 144 3.84 -18.48 -12.68
CA HIS A 144 3.34 -18.15 -14.01
C HIS A 144 4.50 -17.53 -14.81
N HIS A 145 4.66 -17.97 -16.06
CA HIS A 145 5.78 -17.61 -16.94
C HIS A 145 5.29 -16.86 -18.18
#